data_AF-A0A6L6XMM8-F1
#
_entry.id   AF-A0A6L6XMM8-F1
#
_cell.length_a   1.000
_cell.length_b   1.000
_cell.length_c   1.000
_cell.angle_alpha   90.00
_cell.angle_beta   90.00
_cell.angle_gamma   90.00
#
_symmetry.space_group_name_H-M   'P 1'
#
loop_
_entity.id
_entity.type
_entity.pdbx_description
1 polymer ?
#
loop_
_entity_poly.entity_id
_entity_poly.type
_entity_poly.pdbx_seq_one_letter_code
_entity_poly.pdbx_strand_id
1 'polypeptide(L)'
;MTGAVRTALGALGLLLAAYGGWLLLSRGHDLLGVATWLVAGVLLHDAVLAVVTVALGGLAVRLAPVALRAPLVVGFVVLGPLTLLAVPVLGRFGARADNPTLLDRDYTTGWLVLAGLTALAVAVAALVRSRSARR
;
A
#
# COMPACT_ATOMS: atom_id res chain seq x y z
N MET A 1 -3.75 -11.79 -26.13
CA MET A 1 -2.40 -11.15 -26.15
C MET A 1 -1.43 -12.13 -26.79
N THR A 2 -0.82 -11.79 -27.93
CA THR A 2 0.05 -12.69 -28.69
C THR A 2 1.35 -12.99 -27.93
N GLY A 3 1.97 -14.15 -28.17
CA GLY A 3 3.21 -14.56 -27.48
C GLY A 3 4.34 -13.53 -27.59
N ALA A 4 4.43 -12.82 -28.72
CA ALA A 4 5.40 -11.76 -28.94
C ALA A 4 5.27 -10.59 -27.94
N VAL A 5 4.04 -10.16 -27.62
CA VAL A 5 3.81 -9.08 -26.65
C VAL A 5 4.26 -9.50 -25.25
N ARG A 6 3.97 -10.74 -24.86
CA ARG A 6 4.39 -11.27 -23.56
C ARG A 6 5.91 -11.34 -23.45
N THR A 7 6.58 -11.84 -24.49
CA THR A 7 8.06 -11.90 -24.53
C THR A 7 8.68 -10.50 -24.50
N ALA A 8 8.13 -9.55 -25.25
CA ALA A 8 8.61 -8.17 -25.27
C ALA A 8 8.48 -7.51 -23.88
N LEU A 9 7.34 -7.68 -23.21
CA LEU A 9 7.13 -7.17 -21.84
C LEU A 9 8.08 -7.82 -20.84
N GLY A 10 8.30 -9.14 -20.95
CA GLY A 10 9.25 -9.86 -20.09
C GLY A 10 10.69 -9.37 -20.29
N ALA A 11 11.12 -9.20 -21.54
CA ALA A 11 12.44 -8.67 -21.86
C ALA A 11 12.63 -7.23 -21.37
N LEU A 12 11.63 -6.36 -21.56
CA LEU A 12 11.65 -5.00 -21.03
C LEU A 12 11.76 -4.99 -19.50
N GLY A 13 10.99 -5.83 -18.81
CA GLY A 13 11.05 -5.96 -17.35
C GLY A 13 12.44 -6.38 -16.86
N LEU A 14 13.06 -7.36 -17.53
CA LEU A 14 14.43 -7.79 -17.23
C LEU A 14 15.47 -6.69 -17.48
N LEU A 15 15.35 -5.95 -18.58
CA LEU A 15 16.24 -4.82 -18.88
C LEU A 15 16.11 -3.72 -17.83
N LEU A 16 14.89 -3.39 -17.40
CA LEU A 16 14.66 -2.41 -16.33
C LEU A 16 15.21 -2.88 -14.99
N ALA A 17 15.04 -4.16 -14.65
CA ALA A 17 15.59 -4.74 -13.42
C ALA A 17 17.13 -4.73 -13.43
N ALA A 18 17.75 -5.09 -14.56
CA ALA A 18 19.21 -5.04 -14.72
C ALA A 18 19.74 -3.61 -14.62
N TYR A 19 19.05 -2.65 -15.25
CA TYR A 19 19.39 -1.23 -15.16
C TYR A 19 19.27 -0.70 -13.73
N GLY A 20 18.19 -1.03 -13.02
CA GLY A 20 18.01 -0.68 -11.61
C GLY A 20 19.08 -1.30 -10.71
N GLY A 21 19.43 -2.57 -10.94
CA GLY A 21 20.53 -3.24 -10.24
C GLY A 21 21.88 -2.59 -10.49
N TRP A 22 22.17 -2.21 -11.74
CA TRP A 22 23.37 -1.44 -12.08
C TRP A 22 23.40 -0.08 -11.39
N LEU A 23 22.29 0.66 -11.35
CA LEU A 23 22.20 1.92 -10.61
C LEU A 23 22.41 1.73 -9.10
N LEU A 24 21.84 0.67 -8.52
CA LEU A 24 22.01 0.34 -7.10
C LEU A 24 23.49 0.07 -6.76
N LEU A 25 24.19 -0.69 -7.59
CA LEU A 25 25.60 -1.04 -7.36
C LEU A 25 26.56 0.12 -7.69
N SER A 26 26.22 0.97 -8.67
CA SER A 26 27.09 2.07 -9.10
C SER A 26 26.90 3.37 -8.32
N ARG A 27 25.73 3.58 -7.70
CA ARG A 27 25.40 4.83 -6.98
C ARG A 27 24.94 4.63 -5.55
N GLY A 28 24.57 3.41 -5.16
CA GLY A 28 24.10 3.11 -3.81
C GLY A 28 25.25 3.06 -2.81
N HIS A 29 25.11 3.82 -1.73
CA HIS A 29 26.06 3.82 -0.61
C HIS A 29 25.53 3.02 0.60
N ASP A 30 24.25 2.63 0.61
CA ASP A 30 23.60 1.86 1.69
C ASP A 30 22.83 0.65 1.15
N LEU A 31 23.58 -0.38 0.74
CA LEU A 31 23.01 -1.62 0.20
C LEU A 31 22.22 -2.41 1.27
N LEU A 32 22.64 -2.35 2.53
CA LEU A 32 21.95 -3.03 3.63
C LEU A 32 20.60 -2.36 3.94
N GLY A 33 20.53 -1.03 3.93
CA GLY A 33 19.27 -0.31 4.06
C GLY A 33 18.30 -0.65 2.93
N VAL A 34 18.78 -0.72 1.69
CA VAL A 34 17.97 -1.15 0.54
C VAL A 34 17.50 -2.59 0.69
N ALA A 35 18.38 -3.52 1.05
CA ALA A 35 18.02 -4.92 1.27
C ALA A 35 16.98 -5.06 2.39
N THR A 36 17.18 -4.32 3.49
CA THR A 36 16.23 -4.28 4.61
C THR A 36 14.88 -3.74 4.17
N TRP A 37 14.84 -2.67 3.38
CA TRP A 37 13.59 -2.10 2.88
C TRP A 37 12.83 -3.08 1.98
N LEU A 38 13.54 -3.74 1.05
CA LEU A 38 12.95 -4.74 0.16
C LEU A 38 12.39 -5.94 0.94
N VAL A 39 13.17 -6.50 1.88
CA VAL A 39 12.76 -7.68 2.65
C VAL A 39 11.67 -7.33 3.66
N ALA A 40 11.85 -6.27 4.45
CA ALA A 40 10.87 -5.87 5.46
C ALA A 40 9.55 -5.45 4.82
N GLY A 41 9.58 -4.74 3.69
CA GLY A 41 8.38 -4.38 2.93
C GLY A 41 7.58 -5.60 2.50
N VAL A 42 8.24 -6.59 1.89
CA VAL A 42 7.59 -7.85 1.46
C VAL A 42 7.03 -8.62 2.65
N LEU A 43 7.82 -8.82 3.72
CA LEU A 43 7.35 -9.56 4.90
C LEU A 43 6.16 -8.87 5.56
N LEU A 44 6.22 -7.55 5.73
CA LEU A 44 5.17 -6.81 6.42
C LEU A 44 3.90 -6.70 5.56
N HIS A 45 4.03 -6.67 4.23
CA HIS A 45 2.88 -6.69 3.33
C HIS A 45 2.28 -8.09 3.18
N ASP A 46 3.08 -9.09 2.79
CA ASP A 46 2.58 -10.40 2.39
C ASP A 46 2.37 -11.34 3.58
N ALA A 47 3.26 -11.32 4.58
CA ALA A 47 3.14 -12.21 5.73
C ALA A 47 2.27 -11.61 6.84
N VAL A 48 2.25 -10.29 7.01
CA VAL A 48 1.47 -9.63 8.07
C VAL A 48 0.18 -9.02 7.52
N LEU A 49 0.28 -8.04 6.61
CA LEU A 49 -0.89 -7.30 6.18
C LEU A 49 -1.89 -8.18 5.42
N ALA A 50 -1.44 -9.11 4.58
CA ALA A 50 -2.34 -10.05 3.91
C ALA A 50 -3.08 -10.94 4.92
N VAL A 51 -2.38 -11.48 5.94
CA VAL A 51 -2.99 -12.29 7.00
C VAL A 51 -4.02 -11.49 7.79
N VAL A 52 -3.69 -10.26 8.17
CA VAL A 52 -4.62 -9.35 8.85
C VAL A 52 -5.83 -9.03 7.96
N THR A 53 -5.61 -8.78 6.66
CA THR A 53 -6.69 -8.53 5.69
C THR A 53 -7.66 -9.70 5.64
N VAL A 54 -7.14 -10.93 5.53
CA VAL A 54 -7.96 -12.15 5.49
C VAL A 54 -8.72 -12.35 6.80
N ALA A 55 -8.07 -12.15 7.94
CA ALA A 55 -8.71 -12.26 9.24
C ALA A 55 -9.87 -11.26 9.41
N LEU A 56 -9.64 -9.99 9.05
CA LEU A 56 -10.65 -8.94 9.08
C LEU A 56 -11.78 -9.19 8.07
N GLY A 57 -11.46 -9.69 6.88
CA GLY A 57 -12.45 -10.12 5.89
C GLY A 57 -13.33 -11.24 6.42
N GLY A 58 -12.73 -12.26 7.05
CA GLY A 58 -13.46 -13.35 7.72
C GLY A 58 -14.36 -12.85 8.84
N LEU A 59 -13.87 -11.91 9.65
CA LEU A 59 -14.67 -11.26 10.69
C LEU A 59 -15.83 -10.45 10.11
N ALA A 60 -15.59 -9.69 9.03
CA ALA A 60 -16.61 -8.91 8.34
C ALA A 60 -17.71 -9.80 7.75
N VAL A 61 -17.37 -10.99 7.22
CA VAL A 61 -18.37 -11.94 6.75
C VAL A 61 -19.29 -12.41 7.89
N ARG A 62 -18.75 -12.60 9.10
CA ARG A 62 -19.50 -13.06 10.27
C ARG A 62 -20.31 -11.96 10.94
N LEU A 63 -19.75 -10.75 11.06
CA LEU A 63 -20.31 -9.69 11.90
C LEU A 63 -20.94 -8.53 11.12
N ALA A 64 -20.49 -8.28 9.88
CA ALA A 64 -20.94 -7.12 9.13
C ALA A 64 -22.17 -7.44 8.24
N PRO A 65 -23.09 -6.47 8.08
CA PRO A 65 -24.16 -6.54 7.09
C PRO A 65 -23.61 -6.78 5.68
N VAL A 66 -24.34 -7.52 4.84
CA VAL A 66 -23.92 -7.89 3.46
C VAL A 66 -23.50 -6.67 2.62
N ALA A 67 -24.20 -5.54 2.81
CA ALA A 67 -23.91 -4.27 2.14
C ALA A 67 -22.53 -3.68 2.51
N LEU A 68 -21.99 -3.99 3.70
CA LEU A 68 -20.72 -3.48 4.23
C LEU A 68 -19.52 -4.38 3.92
N ARG A 69 -19.72 -5.70 3.71
CA ARG A 69 -18.63 -6.67 3.57
C ARG A 69 -17.58 -6.29 2.52
N ALA A 70 -18.00 -6.12 1.26
CA ALA A 70 -17.08 -5.78 0.18
C ALA A 70 -16.45 -4.38 0.32
N PRO A 71 -17.23 -3.31 0.62
CA PRO A 71 -16.65 -2.00 0.89
C PRO A 71 -15.59 -2.00 2.00
N LEU A 72 -15.80 -2.71 3.11
CA LEU A 72 -14.82 -2.79 4.20
C LEU A 72 -13.52 -3.44 3.75
N VAL A 73 -13.59 -4.54 2.99
CA VAL A 73 -12.40 -5.21 2.45
C VAL A 73 -11.63 -4.29 1.50
N VAL A 74 -12.33 -3.60 0.59
CA VAL A 74 -11.69 -2.62 -0.31
C VAL A 74 -11.03 -1.50 0.49
N GLY A 75 -11.73 -0.96 1.49
CA GLY A 75 -11.17 0.05 2.38
C GLY A 75 -9.86 -0.41 3.04
N PHE A 76 -9.82 -1.65 3.54
CA PHE A 76 -8.62 -2.21 4.16
C PHE A 76 -7.48 -2.42 3.15
N VAL A 77 -7.79 -2.93 1.95
CA VAL A 77 -6.79 -3.13 0.88
C VAL A 77 -6.20 -1.81 0.40
N VAL A 78 -6.94 -0.70 0.48
CA VAL A 78 -6.43 0.63 0.17
C VAL A 78 -5.64 1.22 1.34
N LEU A 79 -6.26 1.30 2.52
CA LEU A 79 -5.66 1.97 3.67
C LEU A 79 -4.48 1.21 4.28
N GLY A 80 -4.49 -0.12 4.25
CA GLY A 80 -3.45 -0.95 4.84
C GLY A 80 -2.07 -0.68 4.23
N PRO A 81 -1.87 -0.89 2.92
CA PRO A 81 -0.59 -0.65 2.27
C PRO A 81 -0.16 0.82 2.31
N LEU A 82 -1.10 1.75 2.17
CA LEU A 82 -0.79 3.19 2.24
C LEU A 82 -0.36 3.61 3.64
N THR A 83 -0.96 3.03 4.68
CA THR A 83 -0.51 3.25 6.05
C THR A 83 0.87 2.67 6.27
N LEU A 84 1.15 1.49 5.71
CA LEU A 84 2.47 0.87 5.80
C LEU A 84 3.56 1.73 5.17
N LEU A 85 3.28 2.26 3.98
CA LEU A 85 4.16 3.17 3.28
C LEU A 85 4.32 4.51 4.02
N ALA A 86 3.31 4.95 4.77
CA ALA A 86 3.34 6.18 5.53
C ALA A 86 4.12 6.07 6.85
N VAL A 87 4.39 4.87 7.37
CA VAL A 87 5.09 4.66 8.66
C VAL A 87 6.39 5.47 8.77
N PRO A 88 7.30 5.48 7.78
CA PRO A 88 8.56 6.23 7.89
C PRO A 88 8.36 7.74 8.02
N VAL A 89 7.41 8.31 7.27
CA VAL A 89 7.18 9.75 7.27
C VAL A 89 6.36 10.21 8.47
N LEU A 90 5.43 9.39 8.95
CA LEU A 90 4.68 9.62 10.19
C LEU A 90 5.57 9.54 11.42
N GLY A 91 6.49 8.56 11.46
CA GLY A 91 7.49 8.42 12.52
C GLY A 91 8.66 9.39 12.40
N ARG A 92 8.71 10.19 11.32
CA ARG A 92 9.83 11.07 10.97
C ARG A 92 11.19 10.34 10.97
N PHE A 93 11.21 9.06 10.62
CA PHE A 93 12.44 8.27 10.58
C PHE A 93 13.37 8.79 9.49
N GLY A 94 14.63 9.05 9.84
CA GLY A 94 15.60 9.64 8.94
C GLY A 94 15.59 11.17 8.87
N ALA A 95 14.81 11.86 9.71
CA ALA A 95 14.90 13.32 9.84
C ALA A 95 16.33 13.75 10.16
N ARG A 96 16.83 14.78 9.46
CA ARG A 96 18.17 15.32 9.68
C ARG A 96 18.12 16.82 9.94
N ALA A 97 18.89 17.28 10.93
CA ALA A 97 18.91 18.69 11.33
C ALA A 97 19.58 19.59 10.28
N ASP A 98 20.54 19.05 9.53
CA ASP A 98 21.23 19.71 8.42
C ASP A 98 20.41 19.77 7.12
N ASN A 99 19.29 19.04 7.05
CA ASN A 99 18.39 19.06 5.91
C ASN A 99 16.91 19.14 6.35
N PRO A 100 16.42 20.35 6.69
CA PRO A 100 15.08 20.54 7.22
C PRO A 100 13.96 20.26 6.21
N THR A 101 14.26 20.19 4.90
CA THR A 101 13.25 19.94 3.85
C THR A 101 12.91 18.46 3.67
N LEU A 102 13.68 17.54 4.28
CA LEU A 102 13.52 16.10 4.11
C LEU A 102 12.16 15.58 4.59
N LEU A 103 11.58 16.20 5.62
CA LEU A 103 10.30 15.85 6.22
C LEU A 103 9.54 17.12 6.66
N ASP A 104 9.41 18.08 5.74
CA ASP A 104 8.82 19.40 6.01
C ASP A 104 7.29 19.42 5.94
N ARG A 105 6.65 18.35 5.43
CA ARG A 105 5.20 18.26 5.30
C ARG A 105 4.52 17.74 6.56
N ASP A 106 3.28 18.17 6.73
CA ASP A 106 2.37 17.59 7.72
C ASP A 106 1.80 16.25 7.20
N TYR A 107 2.61 15.21 7.34
CA TYR A 107 2.24 13.85 6.93
C TYR A 107 1.10 13.28 7.77
N THR A 108 0.94 13.72 9.02
CA THR A 108 -0.15 13.28 9.89
C THR A 108 -1.49 13.76 9.34
N THR A 109 -1.61 15.06 9.04
CA THR A 109 -2.82 15.61 8.42
C THR A 109 -3.07 15.00 7.05
N GLY A 110 -2.02 14.84 6.22
CA GLY A 110 -2.16 14.19 4.91
C GLY A 110 -2.70 12.76 5.00
N TRP A 111 -2.18 11.96 5.93
CA TRP A 111 -2.65 10.60 6.17
C TRP A 111 -4.08 10.55 6.74
N LEU A 112 -4.42 11.44 7.68
CA LEU A 112 -5.78 11.54 8.22
C LEU A 112 -6.82 11.91 7.16
N VAL A 113 -6.48 12.84 6.26
CA VAL A 113 -7.33 13.21 5.12
C VAL A 113 -7.55 12.00 4.21
N LEU A 114 -6.48 11.29 3.84
CA LEU A 114 -6.56 10.07 3.04
C LEU A 114 -7.43 8.98 3.70
N ALA A 115 -7.25 8.77 5.01
CA ALA A 115 -8.03 7.81 5.77
C ALA A 115 -9.51 8.21 5.84
N GLY A 116 -9.80 9.49 6.07
CA GLY A 116 -11.15 10.04 6.06
C GLY A 116 -11.85 9.89 4.71
N LEU A 117 -11.15 10.20 3.61
CA LEU A 117 -11.67 10.02 2.25
C LEU A 117 -11.96 8.55 1.94
N THR A 118 -11.07 7.65 2.36
CA THR A 118 -11.27 6.20 2.18
C THR A 118 -12.47 5.72 2.99
N ALA A 119 -12.60 6.12 4.26
CA ALA A 119 -13.75 5.80 5.10
C ALA A 119 -15.06 6.33 4.51
N LEU A 120 -15.05 7.55 3.97
CA LEU A 120 -16.19 8.14 3.28
C LEU A 120 -16.58 7.31 2.05
N ALA A 121 -15.61 6.92 1.22
CA ALA A 121 -15.85 6.08 0.05
C ALA A 121 -16.47 4.73 0.43
N VAL A 122 -15.97 4.10 1.51
CA VAL A 122 -16.54 2.86 2.06
C VAL A 122 -17.99 3.06 2.50
N ALA A 123 -18.28 4.14 3.24
CA ALA A 123 -19.62 4.45 3.72
C ALA A 123 -20.61 4.70 2.56
N VAL A 124 -20.19 5.48 1.56
CA VAL A 124 -20.98 5.75 0.35
C VAL A 124 -21.26 4.46 -0.42
N ALA A 125 -20.23 3.62 -0.64
CA ALA A 125 -20.39 2.34 -1.34
C ALA A 125 -21.34 1.40 -0.59
N ALA A 126 -21.23 1.33 0.75
CA ALA A 126 -22.13 0.53 1.57
C ALA A 126 -23.58 1.04 1.49
N LEU A 127 -23.78 2.36 1.54
CA LEU A 127 -25.10 2.98 1.43
C LEU A 127 -25.74 2.70 0.07
N VAL A 128 -25.00 2.85 -1.03
CA VAL A 128 -25.48 2.55 -2.38
C VAL A 128 -25.90 1.08 -2.48
N ARG A 129 -25.05 0.14 -2.02
CA ARG A 129 -25.37 -1.30 -2.02
C ARG A 129 -26.59 -1.63 -1.17
N SER A 130 -26.75 -0.97 -0.02
CA SER A 130 -27.90 -1.18 0.86
C SER A 130 -29.22 -0.73 0.24
N ARG A 131 -29.19 0.30 -0.62
CA ARG A 131 -30.37 0.79 -1.34
C ARG A 131 -30.74 -0.12 -2.51
N SER A 132 -29.75 -0.63 -3.25
CA SER A 132 -30.00 -1.58 -4.34
C SER A 132 -30.55 -2.90 -3.85
N ALA A 133 -30.19 -3.35 -2.64
CA ALA A 133 -30.71 -4.58 -2.05
C ALA A 133 -32.15 -4.48 -1.51
N ARG A 134 -32.70 -3.26 -1.39
CA ARG A 134 -34.08 -3.00 -0.94
C ARG A 134 -35.05 -2.72 -2.10
N ARG A 135 -34.54 -2.53 -3.30
CA ARG A 135 -35.32 -2.38 -4.54
C ARG A 135 -35.49 -3.76 -5.17
#